data_AF-A0A292RW19-F1
#
_entry.id   AF-A0A292RW19-F1
#
_cell.length_a   1.000
_cell.length_b   1.000
_cell.length_c   1.000
_cell.angle_alpha   90.00
_cell.angle_beta   90.00
_cell.angle_gamma   90.00
#
_symmetry.space_group_name_H-M   'P 1'
#
loop_
_entity.id
_entity.type
_entity.pdbx_description
1 polymer ?
#
loop_
_entity_poly.entity_id
_entity_poly.type
_entity_poly.pdbx_seq_one_letter_code
_entity_poly.pdbx_strand_id
1 'polypeptide(L)'
;MEKFQNKYLEIKNISKDIVNWVEDVAEENNCKIERKEWKSKYNSYVVYDYEPFCSEGFEINILLSSFDISYLNFIKYLYNEKLSTIEYLDNCIKIPAIKNYSH
;
A
#
# COMPACT_ATOMS: atom_id res chain seq x y z
N MET A 1 -21.98 25.76 0.36
CA MET A 1 -20.86 25.27 1.18
C MET A 1 -20.29 24.04 0.48
N GLU A 2 -19.18 24.20 -0.23
CA GLU A 2 -18.44 23.04 -0.74
C GLU A 2 -18.02 22.20 0.47
N LYS A 3 -18.50 20.96 0.53
CA LYS A 3 -17.97 19.98 1.47
C LYS A 3 -16.47 19.93 1.19
N PHE A 4 -15.63 20.22 2.18
CA PHE A 4 -14.20 19.91 2.11
C PHE A 4 -14.09 18.40 1.86
N GLN A 5 -14.04 18.00 0.60
CA GLN A 5 -13.72 16.64 0.22
C GLN A 5 -12.29 16.42 0.71
N ASN A 6 -12.07 15.36 1.48
CA ASN A 6 -10.72 14.98 1.88
C ASN A 6 -9.89 14.76 0.61
N LYS A 7 -9.01 15.72 0.29
CA LYS A 7 -8.16 15.69 -0.92
C LYS A 7 -6.99 14.71 -0.80
N TYR A 8 -7.01 13.87 0.22
CA TYR A 8 -5.88 13.04 0.59
C TYR A 8 -6.31 11.60 0.89
N LEU A 9 -5.48 10.66 0.47
CA LEU A 9 -5.55 9.25 0.82
C LEU A 9 -4.24 8.86 1.48
N GLU A 10 -4.32 8.41 2.74
CA GLU A 10 -3.18 7.87 3.46
C GLU A 10 -3.23 6.34 3.42
N ILE A 11 -2.20 5.71 2.85
CA ILE A 11 -2.02 4.27 2.84
C ILE A 11 -0.86 3.96 3.79
N LYS A 12 -1.14 3.21 4.85
CA LYS A 12 -0.17 2.89 5.91
C LYS A 12 0.33 1.48 5.80
N ASN A 13 1.56 1.26 6.28
CA ASN A 13 2.17 -0.05 6.41
C ASN A 13 2.11 -0.85 5.08
N ILE A 14 2.50 -0.19 3.99
CA ILE A 14 2.55 -0.78 2.67
C ILE A 14 3.70 -1.79 2.63
N SER A 15 3.46 -2.97 2.05
CA SER A 15 4.56 -3.91 1.80
C SER A 15 5.55 -3.31 0.81
N LYS A 16 6.85 -3.40 1.13
CA LYS A 16 7.93 -2.91 0.27
C LYS A 16 7.81 -3.44 -1.17
N ASP A 17 7.35 -4.68 -1.34
CA ASP A 17 7.21 -5.35 -2.63
C ASP A 17 6.17 -4.70 -3.55
N ILE A 18 5.21 -3.96 -2.99
CA ILE A 18 4.14 -3.31 -3.76
C ILE A 18 4.25 -1.78 -3.76
N VAL A 19 5.23 -1.19 -3.07
CA VAL A 19 5.41 0.28 -2.99
C VAL A 19 5.54 0.88 -4.38
N ASN A 20 6.47 0.39 -5.19
CA ASN A 20 6.68 0.92 -6.54
C ASN A 20 5.40 0.82 -7.38
N TRP A 21 4.67 -0.29 -7.26
CA TRP A 21 3.39 -0.46 -7.95
C TRP A 21 2.34 0.58 -7.50
N VAL A 22 2.29 0.94 -6.21
CA VAL A 22 1.41 2.01 -5.73
C VAL A 22 1.83 3.38 -6.30
N GLU A 23 3.14 3.64 -6.41
CA GLU A 23 3.65 4.88 -6.99
C GLU A 23 3.27 5.01 -8.47
N ASP A 24 3.52 3.95 -9.25
CA ASP A 24 3.19 3.89 -10.68
C ASP A 24 1.68 4.10 -10.91
N VAL A 25 0.84 3.35 -10.17
CA VAL A 25 -0.63 3.43 -10.33
C VAL A 25 -1.17 4.80 -9.89
N ALA A 26 -0.57 5.44 -8.88
CA ALA A 26 -0.95 6.80 -8.47
C ALA A 26 -0.64 7.82 -9.57
N GLU A 27 0.57 7.76 -10.15
CA GLU A 27 1.00 8.65 -11.23
C GLU A 27 0.12 8.49 -12.49
N GLU A 28 -0.18 7.24 -12.88
CA GLU A 28 -1.03 6.93 -14.04
C GLU A 28 -2.49 7.39 -13.88
N ASN A 29 -2.98 7.59 -12.65
CA ASN A 29 -4.37 7.90 -12.35
C ASN A 29 -4.56 9.32 -11.78
N ASN A 30 -3.76 10.28 -12.23
CA ASN A 30 -3.87 11.70 -11.86
C ASN A 30 -3.84 11.95 -10.33
N CYS A 31 -3.06 11.15 -9.61
CA CYS A 31 -2.77 11.37 -8.21
C CYS A 31 -1.33 11.87 -8.06
N LYS A 32 -1.08 12.61 -6.98
CA LYS A 32 0.24 13.13 -6.62
C LYS A 32 0.68 12.51 -5.31
N ILE A 33 1.92 12.04 -5.25
CA ILE A 33 2.54 11.61 -3.99
C ILE A 33 2.97 12.87 -3.24
N GLU A 34 2.32 13.14 -2.11
CA GLU A 34 2.68 14.27 -1.23
C GLU A 34 3.77 13.88 -0.24
N ARG A 35 3.74 12.62 0.20
CA ARG A 35 4.72 12.10 1.16
C ARG A 35 4.89 10.59 0.97
N LYS A 36 6.14 10.14 0.98
CA LYS A 36 6.53 8.75 1.22
C LYS A 36 7.45 8.76 2.42
N GLU A 37 7.09 8.03 3.47
CA GLU A 37 7.86 8.00 4.70
C GLU A 37 8.12 6.57 5.18
N TRP A 38 9.33 6.37 5.69
CA TRP A 38 9.73 5.19 6.45
C TRP A 38 9.67 5.55 7.92
N LYS A 39 8.61 5.11 8.59
CA LYS A 39 8.36 5.39 10.00
C LYS A 39 8.77 4.19 10.85
N SER A 40 9.57 4.40 11.90
CA SER A 40 9.97 3.30 12.78
C SER A 40 8.77 2.68 13.50
N LYS A 41 8.76 1.34 13.56
CA LYS A 41 7.80 0.55 14.35
C LYS A 41 7.96 0.75 15.85
N TYR A 42 9.16 1.14 16.30
CA TYR A 42 9.51 1.19 17.72
C TYR A 42 9.52 2.61 18.30
N ASN A 43 9.76 3.62 17.47
CA ASN A 43 9.85 5.01 17.90
C ASN A 43 9.19 5.93 16.88
N SER A 44 8.05 6.51 17.24
CA SER A 44 7.26 7.37 16.36
C SER A 44 7.96 8.67 15.92
N TYR A 45 9.03 9.08 16.61
CA TYR A 45 9.83 10.25 16.24
C TYR A 45 10.87 9.94 15.16
N VAL A 46 11.14 8.67 14.87
CA VAL A 46 12.12 8.26 13.86
C VAL A 46 11.39 8.05 12.53
N VAL A 47 11.56 9.00 11.62
CA VAL A 47 10.93 9.02 10.30
C VAL A 47 11.97 9.45 9.26
N TYR A 48 12.05 8.71 8.16
CA TYR A 48 12.88 9.04 7.01
C TYR A 48 12.01 9.25 5.77
N ASP A 49 12.40 10.19 4.92
CA ASP A 49 11.85 10.41 3.57
C ASP A 49 12.56 9.55 2.50
N TYR A 50 13.58 8.80 2.91
CA TYR A 50 14.31 7.82 2.09
C TYR A 50 14.34 6.45 2.78
N GLU A 51 14.70 5.42 2.01
CA GLU A 51 14.82 4.05 2.53
C GLU A 51 16.01 3.92 3.50
N PRO A 52 15.79 3.54 4.78
CA PRO A 52 16.87 3.35 5.74
C PRO A 52 17.64 2.04 5.46
N PHE A 53 18.93 2.01 5.83
CA PHE A 53 19.79 0.84 5.62
C PHE A 53 19.24 -0.47 6.23
N CYS A 54 18.55 -0.38 7.37
CA CYS A 54 17.82 -1.49 7.98
C CYS A 54 16.32 -1.22 7.91
N SER A 55 15.69 -1.65 6.82
CA SER A 55 14.28 -1.34 6.53
C SER A 55 13.28 -2.21 7.28
N GLU A 56 13.69 -3.32 7.89
CA GLU A 56 12.78 -4.27 8.57
C GLU A 56 12.05 -3.65 9.77
N GLY A 57 12.72 -2.74 10.49
CA GLY A 57 12.18 -2.02 11.65
C GLY A 57 11.26 -0.84 11.31
N PHE A 58 10.93 -0.64 10.03
CA PHE A 58 10.18 0.50 9.54
C PHE A 58 8.89 0.06 8.82
N GLU A 59 7.89 0.93 8.88
CA GLU A 59 6.65 0.87 8.10
C GLU A 59 6.73 1.93 7.01
N ILE A 60 6.24 1.59 5.83
CA ILE A 60 6.19 2.52 4.70
C ILE A 60 4.79 3.10 4.64
N ASN A 61 4.67 4.42 4.75
CA ASN A 61 3.41 5.14 4.61
C ASN A 61 3.49 6.07 3.41
N ILE A 62 2.43 6.09 2.61
CA ILE A 62 2.29 6.99 1.46
C ILE A 62 1.05 7.85 1.64
N LEU A 63 1.22 9.15 1.44
CA LEU A 63 0.15 10.13 1.37
C LEU A 63 -0.02 10.57 -0.09
N LEU A 64 -1.18 10.25 -0.66
CA LEU A 64 -1.57 10.66 -2.00
C LEU A 64 -2.54 11.84 -1.92
N SER A 65 -2.50 12.71 -2.91
CA SER A 65 -3.49 13.76 -3.14
C SER A 65 -4.02 13.70 -4.56
N SER A 66 -5.22 14.23 -4.77
CA SER A 66 -5.75 14.47 -6.12
C SER A 66 -6.71 15.64 -6.11
N PHE A 67 -7.01 16.17 -7.30
CA PHE A 67 -8.00 17.23 -7.47
C PHE A 67 -9.43 16.73 -7.21
N ASP A 68 -9.73 15.48 -7.59
CA ASP A 68 -11.02 14.83 -7.40
C ASP A 68 -10.86 13.59 -6.51
N ILE A 69 -11.72 13.48 -5.50
CA ILE A 69 -11.77 12.34 -4.58
C ILE A 69 -12.05 11.02 -5.30
N SER A 70 -12.68 11.06 -6.47
CA SER A 70 -12.99 9.89 -7.30
C SER A 70 -11.72 9.15 -7.73
N TYR A 71 -10.64 9.88 -8.06
CA TYR A 71 -9.35 9.28 -8.38
C TYR A 71 -8.76 8.56 -7.17
N LEU A 72 -8.78 9.20 -5.99
CA LEU A 72 -8.29 8.58 -4.75
C LEU A 72 -9.11 7.35 -4.36
N ASN A 73 -10.42 7.39 -4.53
CA ASN A 73 -11.29 6.23 -4.29
C ASN A 73 -10.98 5.08 -5.24
N PHE A 74 -10.67 5.38 -6.51
CA PHE A 74 -10.26 4.39 -7.48
C PHE A 74 -8.92 3.75 -7.12
N ILE A 75 -7.90 4.55 -6.74
CA ILE A 75 -6.63 4.03 -6.21
C ILE A 75 -6.86 3.11 -5.02
N LYS A 76 -7.69 3.53 -4.07
CA LYS A 76 -8.03 2.72 -2.89
C LYS A 76 -8.67 1.39 -3.27
N TYR A 77 -9.55 1.40 -4.27
CA TYR A 77 -10.15 0.18 -4.82
C TYR A 77 -9.07 -0.75 -5.42
N LEU A 78 -8.23 -0.23 -6.33
CA LEU A 78 -7.16 -1.02 -6.95
C LEU A 78 -6.20 -1.61 -5.92
N TYR A 79 -5.82 -0.82 -4.91
CA TYR A 79 -4.96 -1.28 -3.81
C TYR A 79 -5.58 -2.44 -3.05
N ASN A 80 -6.87 -2.35 -2.70
CA ASN A 80 -7.56 -3.42 -1.99
C ASN A 80 -7.69 -4.70 -2.84
N GLU A 81 -8.01 -4.57 -4.13
CA GLU A 81 -8.06 -5.71 -5.06
C GLU A 81 -6.70 -6.40 -5.19
N LYS A 82 -5.62 -5.62 -5.28
CA LYS A 82 -4.25 -6.13 -5.33
C LYS A 82 -3.92 -6.93 -4.07
N LEU A 83 -4.23 -6.39 -2.88
CA LEU A 83 -4.02 -7.09 -1.61
C LEU A 83 -4.85 -8.37 -1.50
N SER A 84 -6.13 -8.31 -1.87
CA SER A 84 -7.01 -9.49 -1.87
C SER A 84 -6.51 -10.58 -2.82
N THR A 85 -5.98 -10.19 -3.97
CA THR A 85 -5.36 -11.13 -4.92
C THR A 85 -4.10 -11.77 -4.34
N ILE A 86 -3.22 -10.98 -3.71
CA ILE A 86 -2.01 -11.52 -3.05
C ILE A 86 -2.41 -12.50 -1.94
N GLU A 87 -3.36 -12.15 -1.09
CA GLU A 87 -3.85 -13.02 -0.02
C GLU A 87 -4.45 -14.31 -0.56
N TYR A 88 -5.26 -14.23 -1.64
CA TYR A 88 -5.82 -15.40 -2.31
C TYR A 88 -4.72 -16.34 -2.83
N LEU A 89 -3.72 -15.81 -3.52
CA LEU A 89 -2.61 -16.60 -4.07
C LEU A 89 -1.76 -17.22 -2.96
N ASP A 90 -1.46 -16.48 -1.90
CA ASP A 90 -0.75 -16.99 -0.72
C ASP A 90 -1.50 -18.16 -0.07
N ASN A 91 -2.82 -18.06 0.01
CA ASN A 91 -3.66 -19.14 0.53
C ASN A 91 -3.64 -20.36 -0.41
N CYS A 92 -3.64 -20.18 -1.73
CA CYS A 92 -3.48 -21.29 -2.68
C CYS A 92 -2.14 -22.03 -2.52
N ILE A 93 -1.05 -21.32 -2.25
CA ILE A 93 0.28 -21.92 -2.03
C ILE A 93 0.34 -22.65 -0.68
N LYS A 94 -0.32 -22.12 0.35
CA LYS A 94 -0.33 -22.68 1.71
C LYS A 94 -1.20 -23.92 1.87
N ILE A 95 -2.15 -24.18 0.96
CA ILE A 95 -2.91 -25.43 0.96
C ILE A 95 -1.91 -26.58 0.72
N PRO A 96 -1.68 -27.47 1.71
CA PRO A 96 -0.83 -28.61 1.48
C PRO A 96 -1.44 -29.40 0.32
N ALA A 97 -0.62 -29.76 -0.67
CA ALA A 97 -1.00 -30.73 -1.67
C ALA A 97 -1.59 -31.92 -0.92
N ILE A 98 -2.91 -32.07 -0.95
CA ILE A 98 -3.60 -33.24 -0.42
C ILE A 98 -3.06 -34.38 -1.25
N LYS A 99 -2.05 -35.03 -0.70
CA LYS A 99 -1.49 -36.27 -1.20
C LYS A 99 -2.64 -37.27 -1.10
N ASN A 100 -3.39 -37.40 -2.18
CA ASN A 100 -4.25 -38.53 -2.44
C ASN A 100 -3.35 -39.76 -2.60
N TYR A 101 -2.80 -40.26 -1.49
CA TYR A 101 -2.36 -41.65 -1.41
C TYR A 101 -3.60 -42.45 -1.04
N SER A 102 -4.42 -42.74 -2.06
CA SER A 102 -5.34 -43.86 -2.02
C SER A 102 -4.51 -45.14 -1.99
N HIS A 103 -4.51 -45.80 -0.83
CA HIS A 103 -4.16 -47.21 -0.69
C HIS A 103 -5.33 -48.10 -1.16
#